data_AF-A0A2H5PV21-F1
#
_entry.id   AF-A0A2H5PV21-F1
#
_cell.length_a   1.000
_cell.length_b   1.000
_cell.length_c   1.000
_cell.angle_alpha   90.00
_cell.angle_beta   90.00
_cell.angle_gamma   90.00
#
_symmetry.space_group_name_H-M   'P 1'
#
loop_
_entity.id
_entity.type
_entity.pdbx_description
1 polymer ?
#
loop_
_entity_poly.entity_id
_entity_poly.type
_entity_poly.pdbx_seq_one_letter_code
_entity_poly.pdbx_strand_id
1 'polypeptide(L)'
;MAAETVASVTQPITEKIVDVLFNATVRQFGYLCKYKRNIEALRTEAKKLTDRRNDLQAEIDAATRNGEAIKDEVQRWIAEVDEIIPKAAKFLEDEVKVNKKCLGGLCVDLKSRYKLSREAEEKTLAISGLMADGNFGKDVSRPAPPPAIIFFV
;
A
#
# COMPACT_ATOMS: atom_id res chain seq x y z
N MET A 1 -16.60 -44.80 -62.18
CA MET A 1 -15.60 -44.94 -61.11
C MET A 1 -15.55 -43.61 -60.38
N ALA A 2 -16.36 -43.45 -59.34
CA ALA A 2 -16.43 -42.21 -58.55
C ALA A 2 -15.78 -42.51 -57.20
N ALA A 3 -14.69 -41.81 -56.88
CA ALA A 3 -14.06 -41.86 -55.57
C ALA A 3 -14.67 -40.73 -54.73
N GLU A 4 -15.44 -41.09 -53.71
CA GLU A 4 -15.94 -40.14 -52.71
C GLU A 4 -14.82 -39.82 -51.72
N THR A 5 -14.47 -38.54 -51.63
CA THR A 5 -13.55 -38.00 -50.63
C THR A 5 -14.31 -37.77 -49.32
N VAL A 6 -14.04 -38.59 -48.30
CA VAL A 6 -14.56 -38.33 -46.95
C VAL A 6 -13.74 -37.19 -46.33
N ALA A 7 -14.29 -35.98 -46.34
CA ALA A 7 -13.72 -34.85 -45.61
C ALA A 7 -13.88 -35.09 -44.11
N SER A 8 -12.76 -35.35 -43.43
CA SER A 8 -12.69 -35.46 -41.97
C SER A 8 -13.02 -34.10 -41.33
N VAL A 9 -14.23 -33.95 -40.81
CA VAL A 9 -14.64 -32.78 -40.00
C VAL A 9 -14.03 -32.93 -38.61
N THR A 10 -12.87 -32.33 -38.40
CA THR A 10 -12.20 -32.28 -37.08
C THR A 10 -11.94 -30.84 -36.63
N GLN A 11 -12.90 -29.91 -36.74
CA GLN A 11 -12.67 -28.52 -36.30
C GLN A 11 -13.90 -27.84 -35.68
N PRO A 12 -14.26 -28.21 -34.44
CA PRO A 12 -14.77 -27.19 -33.50
C PRO A 12 -14.22 -27.32 -32.06
N ILE A 13 -13.43 -28.35 -31.76
CA ILE A 13 -12.94 -28.64 -30.40
C ILE A 13 -11.66 -27.85 -30.09
N THR A 14 -10.78 -27.67 -31.08
CA THR A 14 -9.49 -26.99 -30.91
C THR A 14 -9.65 -25.50 -30.57
N GLU A 15 -10.55 -24.79 -31.26
CA GLU A 15 -10.78 -23.35 -31.04
C GLU A 15 -11.30 -23.05 -29.63
N LYS A 16 -12.29 -23.83 -29.15
CA LYS A 16 -12.83 -23.67 -27.80
C LYS A 16 -11.80 -23.95 -26.70
N ILE A 17 -10.91 -24.91 -26.91
CA ILE A 17 -9.83 -25.23 -25.96
C ILE A 17 -8.81 -24.09 -25.94
N VAL A 18 -8.44 -23.54 -27.09
CA VAL A 18 -7.53 -22.39 -27.18
C VAL A 18 -8.12 -21.17 -26.49
N ASP A 19 -9.40 -20.84 -26.69
CA ASP A 19 -10.05 -19.69 -26.05
C ASP A 19 -10.13 -19.82 -24.52
N VAL A 20 -10.45 -21.01 -24.01
CA VAL A 20 -10.51 -21.26 -22.56
C VAL A 20 -9.12 -21.16 -21.92
N LEU A 21 -8.10 -21.74 -22.55
CA LEU A 21 -6.72 -21.67 -22.08
C LEU A 21 -6.15 -20.25 -22.20
N PHE A 22 -6.46 -19.54 -23.28
CA PHE A 22 -6.06 -18.16 -23.51
C PHE A 22 -6.70 -17.23 -22.47
N ASN A 23 -8.02 -17.32 -22.25
CA ASN A 23 -8.72 -16.53 -21.24
C ASN A 23 -8.24 -16.84 -19.82
N ALA A 24 -7.98 -18.11 -19.49
CA ALA A 24 -7.38 -18.48 -18.21
C ALA A 24 -6.00 -17.82 -18.05
N THR A 25 -5.16 -17.89 -19.08
CA THR A 25 -3.81 -17.32 -19.10
C THR A 25 -3.84 -15.79 -18.95
N VAL A 26 -4.64 -15.07 -19.74
CA VAL A 26 -4.82 -13.62 -19.63
C VAL A 26 -5.32 -13.22 -18.24
N ARG A 27 -6.26 -13.98 -17.68
CA ARG A 27 -6.78 -13.74 -16.33
C ARG A 27 -5.70 -13.95 -15.25
N GLN A 28 -4.87 -14.99 -15.37
CA GLN A 28 -3.75 -15.21 -14.45
C GLN A 28 -2.72 -14.07 -14.51
N PHE A 29 -2.33 -13.64 -15.71
CA PHE A 29 -1.45 -12.49 -15.88
C PHE A 29 -2.09 -11.19 -15.34
N GLY A 30 -3.39 -11.01 -15.53
CA GLY A 30 -4.15 -9.89 -14.97
C GLY A 30 -4.06 -9.82 -13.45
N TYR A 31 -4.20 -10.96 -12.76
CA TYR A 31 -4.05 -11.01 -11.30
C TYR A 31 -2.63 -10.72 -10.83
N LEU A 32 -1.62 -11.25 -11.52
CA LEU A 32 -0.22 -10.97 -11.21
C LEU A 32 0.14 -9.50 -11.43
N CYS A 33 -0.38 -8.87 -12.49
CA CYS A 33 -0.21 -7.45 -12.74
C CYS A 33 -0.87 -6.60 -11.66
N LYS A 34 -2.11 -6.93 -11.25
CA LYS A 34 -2.79 -6.24 -10.14
C LYS A 34 -2.02 -6.37 -8.83
N TYR A 35 -1.57 -7.57 -8.51
CA TYR A 35 -0.71 -7.83 -7.35
C TYR A 35 0.52 -6.92 -7.33
N LYS A 36 1.32 -6.93 -8.40
CA LYS A 36 2.52 -6.08 -8.49
C LYS A 36 2.18 -4.60 -8.31
N ARG A 37 1.11 -4.13 -8.94
CA ARG A 37 0.65 -2.74 -8.81
C ARG A 37 0.27 -2.39 -7.37
N ASN A 38 -0.44 -3.26 -6.66
CA ASN A 38 -0.85 -3.01 -5.28
C ASN A 38 0.35 -3.01 -4.32
N ILE A 39 1.33 -3.91 -4.50
CA ILE A 39 2.57 -3.90 -3.70
C ILE A 39 3.35 -2.59 -3.90
N GLU A 40 3.52 -2.16 -5.15
CA GLU A 40 4.25 -0.92 -5.45
C GLU A 40 3.50 0.34 -4.98
N ALA A 41 2.17 0.33 -5.05
CA ALA A 41 1.34 1.39 -4.47
C ALA A 41 1.55 1.48 -2.96
N LEU A 42 1.49 0.35 -2.24
CA LEU A 42 1.76 0.31 -0.80
C LEU A 42 3.15 0.83 -0.46
N ARG A 43 4.19 0.39 -1.20
CA ARG A 43 5.57 0.88 -1.01
C ARG A 43 5.67 2.40 -1.18
N THR A 44 5.01 2.94 -2.21
CA THR A 44 5.04 4.37 -2.52
C THR A 44 4.31 5.17 -1.44
N GLU A 45 3.11 4.77 -1.04
CA GLU A 45 2.32 5.46 -0.02
C GLU A 45 2.97 5.36 1.36
N ALA A 46 3.54 4.21 1.73
CA ALA A 46 4.29 4.05 2.99
C ALA A 46 5.50 4.99 3.06
N LYS A 47 6.21 5.18 1.94
CA LYS A 47 7.31 6.14 1.85
C LYS A 47 6.82 7.57 2.06
N LYS A 48 5.76 7.99 1.35
CA LYS A 48 5.18 9.33 1.51
C LYS A 48 4.73 9.60 2.95
N LEU A 49 4.10 8.62 3.60
CA LEU A 49 3.68 8.75 4.99
C LEU A 49 4.90 8.90 5.93
N THR A 50 5.97 8.16 5.67
CA THR A 50 7.23 8.30 6.43
C THR A 50 7.82 9.69 6.26
N ASP A 51 7.89 10.19 5.03
CA ASP A 51 8.40 11.53 4.73
C ASP A 51 7.56 12.59 5.45
N ARG A 52 6.22 12.50 5.38
CA ARG A 52 5.31 13.42 6.07
C ARG A 52 5.45 13.36 7.59
N ARG A 53 5.64 12.17 8.17
CA ARG A 53 5.89 11.99 9.60
C ARG A 53 7.18 12.67 10.05
N ASN A 54 8.23 12.58 9.23
CA ASN A 54 9.51 13.23 9.52
C ASN A 54 9.40 14.76 9.45
N ASP A 55 8.71 15.28 8.43
CA ASP A 55 8.45 16.73 8.31
C ASP A 55 7.68 17.24 9.52
N LEU A 56 6.59 16.56 9.89
CA LEU A 56 5.75 16.96 11.02
C LEU A 56 6.50 16.85 12.35
N GLN A 57 7.38 15.86 12.52
CA GLN A 57 8.25 15.78 13.69
C GLN A 57 9.19 16.99 13.79
N ALA A 58 9.77 17.43 12.68
CA ALA A 58 10.61 18.62 12.67
C ALA A 58 9.83 19.89 13.05
N GLU A 59 8.57 19.99 12.63
CA GLU A 59 7.66 21.07 13.03
C GLU A 59 7.35 21.01 14.55
N ILE A 60 7.08 19.82 15.08
CA ILE A 60 6.89 19.59 16.53
C ILE A 60 8.14 19.99 17.32
N ASP A 61 9.32 19.60 16.85
CA ASP A 61 10.59 19.91 17.51
C ASP A 61 10.89 21.42 17.48
N ALA A 62 10.48 22.13 16.42
CA ALA A 62 10.57 23.58 16.33
C ALA A 62 9.60 24.27 17.31
N ALA A 63 8.33 23.88 17.33
CA ALA A 63 7.32 24.41 18.24
C ALA A 63 7.71 24.18 19.71
N THR A 64 8.21 22.99 20.04
CA THR A 64 8.71 22.66 21.39
C THR A 64 9.87 23.57 21.79
N ARG A 65 10.82 23.84 20.88
CA ARG A 65 11.93 24.78 21.13
C ARG A 65 11.45 26.22 21.32
N ASN A 66 10.34 26.60 20.71
CA ASN A 66 9.70 27.91 20.90
C ASN A 66 8.85 27.97 22.19
N GLY A 67 8.76 26.88 22.96
CA GLY A 67 7.93 26.78 24.16
C GLY A 67 6.43 26.65 23.86
N GLU A 68 6.06 26.36 22.61
CA GLU A 68 4.68 26.20 22.20
C GLU A 68 4.13 24.83 22.63
N ALA A 69 2.82 24.77 22.89
CA ALA A 69 2.15 23.52 23.21
C ALA A 69 1.71 22.82 21.92
N ILE A 70 2.16 21.60 21.69
CA ILE A 70 1.74 20.78 20.55
C ILE A 70 0.28 20.38 20.73
N LYS A 71 -0.50 20.41 19.66
CA LYS A 71 -1.89 19.99 19.73
C LYS A 71 -2.02 18.47 19.89
N ASP A 72 -2.99 18.05 20.69
CA ASP A 72 -3.25 16.62 20.92
C ASP A 72 -3.57 15.84 19.64
N GLU A 73 -4.20 16.48 18.65
CA GLU A 73 -4.49 15.85 17.35
C GLU A 73 -3.22 15.46 16.59
N VAL A 74 -2.20 16.32 16.63
CA VAL A 74 -0.89 16.09 16.02
C VAL A 74 -0.15 14.96 16.73
N GLN A 75 -0.20 14.95 18.06
CA GLN A 75 0.41 13.87 18.86
C GLN A 75 -0.24 12.51 18.60
N ARG A 76 -1.58 12.46 18.53
CA ARG A 76 -2.31 11.22 18.19
C ARG A 76 -1.95 10.72 16.80
N TRP A 77 -1.90 11.63 15.82
CA TRP A 77 -1.54 11.27 14.46
C TRP A 77 -0.13 10.68 14.36
N ILE A 78 0.87 11.30 15.01
CA ILE A 78 2.24 10.76 15.04
C ILE A 78 2.26 9.36 15.65
N ALA A 79 1.57 9.16 16.77
CA ALA A 79 1.52 7.85 17.43
C ALA A 79 0.90 6.77 16.52
N GLU A 80 -0.19 7.09 15.82
CA GLU A 80 -0.82 6.16 14.89
C GLU A 80 0.08 5.83 13.69
N VAL A 81 0.78 6.83 13.16
CA VAL A 81 1.71 6.64 12.05
C VAL A 81 2.94 5.82 12.47
N ASP A 82 3.45 6.02 13.68
CA ASP A 82 4.55 5.23 14.26
C ASP A 82 4.17 3.75 14.47
N GLU A 83 2.89 3.44 14.58
CA GLU A 83 2.42 2.05 14.57
C GLU A 83 2.30 1.46 13.16
N ILE A 84 1.84 2.25 12.19
CA ILE A 84 1.49 1.76 10.84
C ILE A 84 2.73 1.59 9.96
N ILE A 85 3.70 2.51 10.02
CA ILE A 85 4.92 2.45 9.20
C ILE A 85 5.68 1.12 9.41
N PRO A 86 5.97 0.67 10.65
CA PRO A 86 6.66 -0.60 10.86
C PRO A 86 5.86 -1.81 10.37
N LYS A 87 4.52 -1.80 10.54
CA LYS A 87 3.64 -2.87 10.05
C LYS A 87 3.68 -2.97 8.52
N ALA A 88 3.68 -1.83 7.83
CA ALA A 88 3.80 -1.77 6.37
C ALA A 88 5.19 -2.21 5.89
N ALA A 89 6.26 -1.74 6.56
CA ALA A 89 7.64 -2.12 6.24
C ALA A 89 7.86 -3.63 6.38
N LYS A 90 7.40 -4.22 7.49
CA LYS A 90 7.49 -5.66 7.72
C LYS A 90 6.74 -6.46 6.66
N PHE A 91 5.52 -6.05 6.31
CA PHE A 91 4.75 -6.69 5.24
C PHE A 91 5.50 -6.69 3.90
N LEU A 92 6.10 -5.56 3.52
CA LEU A 92 6.88 -5.44 2.28
C LEU A 92 8.17 -6.28 2.33
N GLU A 93 8.83 -6.37 3.49
CA GLU A 93 10.01 -7.21 3.66
C GLU A 93 9.67 -8.71 3.52
N ASP A 94 8.58 -9.14 4.16
CA ASP A 94 8.08 -10.51 4.07
C ASP A 94 7.65 -10.85 2.65
N GLU A 95 7.01 -9.91 1.93
CA GLU A 95 6.68 -10.03 0.50
C GLU A 95 7.94 -10.27 -0.34
N VAL A 96 8.97 -9.45 -0.16
CA VAL A 96 10.22 -9.57 -0.92
C VAL A 96 10.91 -10.90 -0.65
N LYS A 97 10.91 -11.36 0.62
CA LYS A 97 11.47 -12.66 1.01
C LYS A 97 10.72 -13.83 0.36
N VAL A 98 9.39 -13.81 0.39
CA VAL A 98 8.55 -14.85 -0.24
C VAL A 98 8.74 -14.84 -1.76
N ASN A 99 8.77 -13.65 -2.37
CA ASN A 99 8.94 -13.50 -3.81
C ASN A 99 10.33 -13.95 -4.29
N LYS A 100 11.40 -13.69 -3.53
CA LYS A 100 12.76 -14.16 -3.84
C LYS A 100 12.90 -15.68 -3.71
N LYS A 101 12.25 -16.30 -2.71
CA LYS A 101 12.30 -17.76 -2.51
C LYS A 101 11.60 -18.54 -3.63
N CYS A 102 10.74 -17.90 -4.40
CA CYS A 102 10.02 -18.56 -5.47
C CYS A 102 10.35 -18.01 -6.86
N LEU A 103 11.27 -18.70 -7.57
CA LEU A 103 11.55 -18.62 -9.01
C LEU A 103 11.20 -17.28 -9.69
N GLY A 104 11.77 -16.17 -9.21
CA GLY A 104 11.59 -14.84 -9.84
C GLY A 104 10.13 -14.35 -9.92
N GLY A 105 9.25 -14.83 -9.05
CA GLY A 105 7.83 -14.44 -9.01
C GLY A 105 6.86 -15.40 -9.69
N LEU A 106 7.34 -16.54 -10.22
CA LEU A 106 6.50 -17.53 -10.94
C LEU A 106 5.79 -18.53 -10.02
N CYS A 107 5.76 -18.31 -8.69
CA CYS A 107 4.86 -19.07 -7.81
C CYS A 107 3.41 -18.86 -8.24
N VAL A 108 2.82 -19.87 -8.87
CA VAL A 108 1.43 -19.87 -9.37
C VAL A 108 0.41 -20.08 -8.23
N ASP A 109 0.79 -19.89 -6.96
CA ASP A 109 -0.20 -19.81 -5.88
C ASP A 109 -0.94 -18.46 -5.95
N LEU A 110 -1.83 -18.40 -6.93
CA LEU A 110 -2.68 -17.26 -7.26
C LEU A 110 -3.60 -16.88 -6.10
N LYS A 111 -4.00 -17.85 -5.27
CA LYS A 111 -4.85 -17.60 -4.11
C LYS A 111 -4.07 -16.82 -3.05
N SER A 112 -2.84 -17.23 -2.75
CA SER A 112 -1.97 -16.51 -1.83
C SER A 112 -1.58 -15.13 -2.37
N ARG A 113 -1.25 -15.01 -3.66
CA ARG A 113 -0.98 -13.72 -4.31
C ARG A 113 -2.19 -12.78 -4.26
N TYR A 114 -3.38 -13.30 -4.50
CA TYR A 114 -4.62 -12.52 -4.40
C TYR A 114 -4.83 -12.01 -2.97
N LYS A 115 -4.64 -12.86 -1.95
CA LYS A 115 -4.75 -12.46 -0.55
C LYS A 115 -3.74 -11.34 -0.20
N LEU A 116 -2.48 -11.50 -0.59
CA LEU A 116 -1.45 -10.48 -0.38
C LEU A 116 -1.76 -9.17 -1.14
N SER A 117 -2.27 -9.26 -2.37
CA SER A 117 -2.70 -8.09 -3.17
C SER A 117 -3.79 -7.29 -2.46
N ARG A 118 -4.74 -7.99 -1.84
CA ARG A 118 -5.84 -7.38 -1.09
C ARG A 118 -5.36 -6.76 0.22
N GLU A 119 -4.51 -7.46 0.95
CA GLU A 119 -3.94 -6.90 2.18
C GLU A 119 -3.10 -5.64 1.89
N ALA A 120 -2.36 -5.64 0.77
CA ALA A 120 -1.61 -4.46 0.34
C ALA A 120 -2.53 -3.29 -0.03
N GLU A 121 -3.64 -3.57 -0.71
CA GLU A 121 -4.66 -2.56 -1.02
C GLU A 121 -5.29 -1.97 0.25
N GLU A 122 -5.66 -2.80 1.22
CA GLU A 122 -6.22 -2.37 2.50
C GLU A 122 -5.23 -1.50 3.30
N LYS A 123 -3.96 -1.90 3.37
CA LYS A 123 -2.92 -1.08 4.01
C LYS A 123 -2.68 0.24 3.26
N THR A 124 -2.75 0.22 1.93
CA THR A 124 -2.63 1.44 1.12
C THR A 124 -3.76 2.41 1.44
N LEU A 125 -5.01 1.92 1.52
CA LEU A 125 -6.16 2.74 1.88
C LEU A 125 -6.03 3.34 3.28
N ALA A 126 -5.57 2.54 4.26
CA ALA A 126 -5.32 3.04 5.61
C ALA A 126 -4.27 4.17 5.63
N ILE A 127 -3.16 3.98 4.89
CA ILE A 127 -2.12 5.01 4.75
C ILE A 127 -2.67 6.26 4.06
N SER A 128 -3.49 6.11 3.02
CA SER A 128 -4.10 7.26 2.35
C SER A 128 -5.05 8.04 3.26
N GLY A 129 -5.79 7.35 4.16
CA GLY A 129 -6.58 7.99 5.21
C GLY A 129 -5.70 8.83 6.14
N LEU A 130 -4.61 8.25 6.66
CA LEU A 130 -3.66 8.96 7.51
C LEU A 130 -3.01 10.15 6.80
N MET A 131 -2.69 10.02 5.51
CA MET A 131 -2.14 11.13 4.73
C MET A 131 -3.13 12.30 4.63
N ALA A 132 -4.44 12.03 4.52
CA ALA A 132 -5.47 13.06 4.52
C ALA A 132 -5.63 13.72 5.89
N ASP A 133 -5.66 12.91 6.96
CA ASP A 133 -5.79 13.39 8.35
C ASP A 133 -4.55 14.18 8.80
N GLY A 134 -3.38 13.85 8.25
CA GLY A 134 -2.09 14.49 8.55
C GLY A 134 -1.87 15.85 7.89
N ASN A 135 -2.88 16.41 7.24
CA ASN A 135 -2.81 17.70 6.57
C ASN A 135 -3.05 18.87 7.54
N PHE A 136 -2.15 19.05 8.51
CA PHE A 136 -2.22 20.11 9.52
C PHE A 136 -1.83 21.52 9.02
N GLY A 137 -1.35 21.67 7.78
CA GLY A 137 -0.86 22.96 7.29
C GLY A 137 0.25 23.53 8.19
N LYS A 138 0.06 24.75 8.72
CA LYS A 138 0.96 25.39 9.70
C LYS A 138 0.46 25.27 11.14
N ASP A 139 -0.62 24.54 11.36
CA ASP A 139 -1.43 24.63 12.57
C ASP A 139 -1.15 23.44 13.51
N VAL A 140 0.13 23.27 13.87
CA VAL A 140 0.64 22.12 14.64
C VAL A 140 0.69 22.34 16.15
N SER A 141 0.70 23.61 16.57
CA SER A 141 0.96 24.03 17.94
C SER A 141 0.12 25.24 18.31
N ARG A 142 0.11 25.56 19.61
CA ARG A 142 -0.52 26.76 20.17
C ARG A 142 0.52 27.54 20.97
N PRO A 143 0.46 28.88 20.96
CA PRO A 143 1.34 29.71 21.78
C PRO A 143 1.29 29.29 23.25
N ALA A 144 2.44 29.42 23.93
CA ALA A 144 2.53 29.18 25.36
C ALA A 144 1.51 30.04 26.13
N PRO A 145 0.89 29.51 27.21
CA PRO A 145 0.14 30.35 28.13
C PRO A 145 1.02 31.50 28.64
N PRO A 146 0.50 32.74 28.74
CA PRO A 146 1.25 33.85 29.29
C PRO A 146 1.79 33.49 30.68
N PRO A 147 3.02 33.92 31.03
CA PRO A 147 3.54 33.75 32.37
C PRO A 147 2.53 34.30 33.39
N ALA A 148 2.25 33.53 34.45
CA ALA A 148 1.43 34.03 35.53
C ALA A 148 2.14 35.25 36.15
N ILE A 149 1.51 36.42 36.06
CA ILE A 149 2.01 37.63 36.73
C ILE A 149 1.74 37.45 38.22
N ILE A 150 2.77 37.03 38.96
CA ILE A 150 2.72 36.98 40.42
C ILE A 150 3.09 38.38 40.93
N PHE A 151 2.11 39.13 41.42
CA PHE A 151 2.38 40.34 42.19
C PHE A 151 2.90 39.92 43.57
N PHE A 152 4.14 40.27 43.88
CA PHE A 152 4.65 40.22 45.24
C PHE A 152 4.04 41.42 45.99
N VAL A 153 3.11 41.13 46.91
CA VAL A 153 2.57 42.09 47.89
C VAL A 153 3.35 41.94 49.18
#